data_AF-A0A527GQY0-F1
#
_entry.id   AF-A0A527GQY0-F1
#
_cell.length_a   1.000
_cell.length_b   1.000
_cell.length_c   1.000
_cell.angle_alpha   90.00
_cell.angle_beta   90.00
_cell.angle_gamma   90.00
#
_symmetry.space_group_name_H-M   'P 1'
#
loop_
_entity.id
_entity.type
_entity.pdbx_description
1 polymer ?
#
loop_
_entity_poly.entity_id
_entity_poly.type
_entity_poly.pdbx_seq_one_letter_code
_entity_poly.pdbx_strand_id
1 'polypeptide(L)'
;MQPTGSQSDRAQGPVVVSVADRGPRRTVSGDQEHRDGGDFVAGLAARKAAARLLAAVIDARTPLDGLTDHENGHPQYKALDLRDRGLVRAILVTALRYRMTISGLLARRLEKPLPPNATALSHILHVAAAQILFLEIPDSAAVDIAVTHAKSDPRTVRFSGLVNGVLRTLARAKETELPAALAATDEAP
;
A
#
# COMPACT_ATOMS: atom_id res chain seq x y z
N MET A 1 -68.53 -32.88 -16.26
CA MET A 1 -68.79 -32.76 -17.71
C MET A 1 -67.81 -31.74 -18.28
N GLN A 2 -66.89 -32.15 -19.15
CA GLN A 2 -66.20 -31.22 -20.07
C GLN A 2 -67.07 -31.05 -21.32
N PRO A 3 -66.96 -29.90 -22.03
CA PRO A 3 -66.27 -29.88 -23.34
C PRO A 3 -65.44 -28.57 -23.53
N THR A 4 -64.19 -28.58 -24.00
CA THR A 4 -63.62 -28.69 -25.37
C THR A 4 -63.90 -27.54 -26.37
N GLY A 5 -62.80 -26.97 -26.89
CA GLY A 5 -62.69 -26.23 -28.17
C GLY A 5 -62.76 -24.70 -28.04
N SER A 6 -62.10 -23.87 -28.84
CA SER A 6 -61.01 -23.97 -29.81
C SER A 6 -60.70 -22.54 -30.28
N GLN A 7 -59.42 -22.27 -30.53
CA GLN A 7 -58.82 -21.29 -31.47
C GLN A 7 -59.44 -19.91 -31.78
N SER A 8 -58.58 -18.90 -31.54
CA SER A 8 -58.16 -17.77 -32.41
C SER A 8 -59.15 -17.11 -33.36
N ASP A 9 -59.30 -15.79 -33.19
CA ASP A 9 -59.34 -14.88 -34.33
C ASP A 9 -58.66 -13.53 -34.00
N ARG A 10 -57.93 -13.00 -35.00
CA ARG A 10 -57.13 -11.77 -34.98
C ARG A 10 -57.68 -10.85 -36.06
N ALA A 11 -58.04 -9.62 -35.71
CA ALA A 11 -57.98 -8.37 -36.52
C ALA A 11 -58.95 -7.34 -35.91
N GLN A 12 -58.82 -6.01 -35.94
CA GLN A 12 -57.84 -4.98 -36.30
C GLN A 12 -58.36 -3.68 -35.60
N GLY A 13 -57.51 -2.66 -35.37
CA GLY A 13 -57.75 -1.45 -34.53
C GLY A 13 -58.77 -0.42 -35.06
N PRO A 14 -58.66 0.92 -34.81
CA PRO A 14 -57.56 1.69 -34.18
C PRO A 14 -58.01 2.91 -33.27
N VAL A 15 -57.04 3.81 -32.93
CA VAL A 15 -57.21 5.26 -32.55
C VAL A 15 -57.69 5.50 -31.09
N VAL A 16 -57.09 6.26 -30.14
CA VAL A 16 -56.15 7.40 -30.09
C VAL A 16 -55.75 7.75 -28.63
N VAL A 17 -54.54 8.36 -28.47
CA VAL A 17 -54.16 9.50 -27.56
C VAL A 17 -54.13 9.19 -26.03
N SER A 18 -53.03 9.38 -25.28
CA SER A 18 -52.13 10.53 -25.18
C SER A 18 -50.69 10.14 -24.79
N VAL A 19 -49.73 10.80 -25.41
CA VAL A 19 -48.30 10.76 -25.07
C VAL A 19 -48.03 11.85 -24.04
N ALA A 20 -47.53 11.45 -22.87
CA ALA A 20 -46.96 12.37 -21.89
C ALA A 20 -45.48 12.64 -22.23
N ASP A 21 -45.21 13.94 -22.22
CA ASP A 21 -43.99 14.73 -22.38
C ASP A 21 -42.63 14.04 -22.10
N ARG A 22 -41.73 14.08 -23.09
CA ARG A 22 -40.30 13.72 -22.99
C ARG A 22 -39.49 14.99 -22.72
N GLY A 23 -39.10 15.21 -21.47
CA GLY A 23 -37.96 16.08 -21.16
C GLY A 23 -36.63 15.36 -21.48
N PRO A 24 -35.65 16.02 -22.14
CA PRO A 24 -34.35 15.40 -22.39
C PRO A 24 -33.54 15.38 -21.09
N ARG A 25 -33.22 14.17 -20.63
CA ARG A 25 -32.28 13.92 -19.53
C ARG A 25 -30.89 14.34 -20.04
N ARG A 26 -30.37 15.48 -19.56
CA ARG A 26 -28.95 15.87 -19.72
C ARG A 26 -28.10 14.77 -19.08
N THR A 27 -27.62 13.85 -19.91
CA THR A 27 -26.43 13.08 -19.62
C THR A 27 -25.29 14.08 -19.65
N VAL A 28 -24.82 14.48 -18.47
CA VAL A 28 -23.50 15.08 -18.33
C VAL A 28 -22.53 13.97 -18.69
N SER A 29 -22.18 13.91 -19.98
CA SER A 29 -21.02 13.21 -20.48
C SER A 29 -19.83 13.83 -19.76
N GLY A 30 -19.42 13.20 -18.67
CA GLY A 30 -18.11 13.46 -18.11
C GLY A 30 -17.11 13.04 -19.16
N ASP A 31 -16.45 14.01 -19.76
CA ASP A 31 -15.23 13.82 -20.54
C ASP A 31 -14.23 13.07 -19.66
N GLN A 32 -14.28 11.73 -19.73
CA GLN A 32 -13.16 10.89 -19.38
C GLN A 32 -12.13 11.06 -20.49
N GLU A 33 -11.46 12.21 -20.44
CA GLU A 33 -10.12 12.37 -20.98
C GLU A 33 -9.30 11.19 -20.45
N HIS A 34 -9.03 10.24 -21.34
CA HIS A 34 -8.01 9.23 -21.16
C HIS A 34 -6.68 9.96 -20.95
N ARG A 35 -6.34 10.24 -19.69
CA ARG A 35 -4.98 10.56 -19.29
C ARG A 35 -4.27 9.25 -19.02
N ASP A 36 -3.29 9.00 -19.86
CA ASP A 36 -2.32 7.92 -19.82
C ASP A 36 -1.44 8.02 -18.54
N GLY A 37 -2.05 7.78 -17.37
CA GLY A 37 -1.46 7.99 -16.05
C GLY A 37 -1.44 6.68 -15.28
N GLY A 38 -0.31 5.99 -15.26
CA GLY A 38 -0.12 4.84 -14.38
C GLY A 38 -0.47 5.23 -12.94
N ASP A 39 -1.39 4.49 -12.33
CA ASP A 39 -2.02 4.78 -11.03
C ASP A 39 -1.02 5.34 -10.00
N PHE A 40 -1.03 6.67 -9.81
CA PHE A 40 -0.22 7.34 -8.80
C PHE A 40 -0.84 7.09 -7.43
N VAL A 41 -0.44 5.99 -6.78
CA VAL A 41 -0.86 5.70 -5.40
C VAL A 41 -0.19 6.69 -4.45
N ALA A 42 -0.98 7.55 -3.82
CA ALA A 42 -0.50 8.59 -2.91
C ALA A 42 0.41 8.01 -1.80
N GLY A 43 1.59 8.62 -1.61
CA GLY A 43 2.57 8.19 -0.60
C GLY A 43 3.31 6.88 -0.92
N LEU A 44 3.09 6.25 -2.07
CA LEU A 44 3.88 5.10 -2.52
C LEU A 44 5.31 5.51 -2.85
N ALA A 45 5.50 6.63 -3.57
CA ALA A 45 6.81 7.13 -3.97
C ALA A 45 7.74 7.34 -2.76
N ALA A 46 7.24 7.96 -1.70
CA ALA A 46 7.96 8.14 -0.43
C ALA A 46 8.43 6.80 0.16
N ARG A 47 7.55 5.80 0.27
CA ARG A 47 7.90 4.49 0.86
C ARG A 47 8.83 3.67 -0.04
N LYS A 48 8.76 3.84 -1.36
CA LYS A 48 9.74 3.28 -2.30
C LYS A 48 11.12 3.91 -2.11
N ALA A 49 11.18 5.23 -1.95
CA ALA A 49 12.42 5.92 -1.64
C ALA A 49 12.96 5.45 -0.29
N ALA A 50 12.14 5.39 0.77
CA ALA A 50 12.57 4.96 2.09
C ALA A 50 13.17 3.55 2.09
N ALA A 51 12.56 2.56 1.42
CA ALA A 51 13.14 1.21 1.37
C ALA A 51 14.48 1.16 0.62
N ARG A 52 14.62 1.95 -0.45
CA ARG A 52 15.86 2.03 -1.21
C ARG A 52 16.97 2.75 -0.44
N LEU A 53 16.64 3.83 0.26
CA LEU A 53 17.59 4.52 1.13
C LEU A 53 17.99 3.64 2.32
N LEU A 54 17.05 2.90 2.90
CA LEU A 54 17.35 1.94 3.96
C LEU A 54 18.31 0.85 3.46
N ALA A 55 18.13 0.35 2.24
CA ALA A 55 19.08 -0.56 1.60
C ALA A 55 20.47 0.07 1.44
N ALA A 56 20.55 1.33 0.99
CA ALA A 56 21.83 2.04 0.86
C ALA A 56 22.53 2.23 2.22
N VAL A 57 21.79 2.50 3.29
CA VAL A 57 22.35 2.63 4.64
C VAL A 57 22.84 1.27 5.17
N ILE A 58 22.00 0.23 5.09
CA ILE A 58 22.28 -1.05 5.73
C ILE A 58 23.22 -1.92 4.90
N ASP A 59 22.97 -2.04 3.61
CA ASP A 59 23.69 -2.98 2.74
C ASP A 59 24.95 -2.31 2.17
N ALA A 60 24.84 -1.04 1.75
CA ALA A 60 25.97 -0.29 1.17
C ALA A 60 26.71 0.61 2.18
N ARG A 61 26.31 0.60 3.46
CA ARG A 61 26.95 1.39 4.54
C ARG A 61 27.11 2.87 4.23
N THR A 62 26.15 3.43 3.48
CA THR A 62 26.15 4.85 3.13
C THR A 62 25.53 5.67 4.26
N PRO A 63 26.13 6.81 4.66
CA PRO A 63 25.57 7.63 5.73
C PRO A 63 24.18 8.19 5.37
N LEU A 64 23.25 8.15 6.33
CA LEU A 64 21.88 8.61 6.16
C LEU A 64 21.80 10.10 5.79
N ASP A 65 22.60 10.94 6.45
CA ASP A 65 22.58 12.39 6.26
C ASP A 65 22.87 12.75 4.80
N GLY A 66 23.89 12.12 4.21
CA GLY A 66 24.23 12.32 2.80
C GLY A 66 23.12 11.86 1.85
N LEU A 67 22.40 10.77 2.18
CA LEU A 67 21.30 10.28 1.35
C LEU A 67 20.04 11.14 1.42
N THR A 68 19.83 11.85 2.54
CA THR A 68 18.63 12.64 2.83
C THR A 68 18.86 14.15 2.73
N ASP A 69 20.00 14.55 2.16
CA ASP A 69 20.29 15.93 1.81
C ASP A 69 19.37 16.46 0.69
N HIS A 70 18.99 17.73 0.78
CA HIS A 70 18.04 18.34 -0.15
C HIS A 70 18.64 18.68 -1.53
N GLU A 71 19.95 18.89 -1.59
CA GLU A 71 20.65 19.37 -2.78
C GLU A 71 21.48 18.25 -3.44
N ASN A 72 22.16 17.44 -2.63
CA ASN A 72 23.12 16.42 -3.04
C ASN A 72 22.67 15.00 -2.65
N GLY A 73 21.47 14.86 -2.08
CA GLY A 73 20.95 13.58 -1.65
C GLY A 73 20.57 12.63 -2.78
N HIS A 74 20.04 11.47 -2.39
CA HIS A 74 19.69 10.43 -3.33
C HIS A 74 18.64 10.94 -4.36
N PRO A 75 18.78 10.65 -5.67
CA PRO A 75 17.92 11.23 -6.72
C PRO A 75 16.42 11.05 -6.46
N GLN A 76 16.02 9.89 -5.92
CA GLN A 76 14.62 9.59 -5.63
C GLN A 76 14.09 10.30 -4.39
N TYR A 77 14.96 10.70 -3.46
CA TYR A 77 14.56 11.53 -2.34
C TYR A 77 14.40 12.99 -2.80
N LYS A 78 15.31 13.47 -3.66
CA LYS A 78 15.21 14.79 -4.28
C LYS A 78 13.99 14.95 -5.18
N ALA A 79 13.53 13.89 -5.83
CA ALA A 79 12.33 13.93 -6.66
C ALA A 79 11.02 14.09 -5.86
N LEU A 80 11.04 13.89 -4.54
CA LEU A 80 9.86 14.04 -3.68
C LEU A 80 9.64 15.50 -3.29
N ASP A 81 8.38 15.83 -3.00
CA ASP A 81 8.03 17.10 -2.36
C ASP A 81 8.52 17.15 -0.89
N LEU A 82 8.43 18.33 -0.26
CA LEU A 82 8.94 18.53 1.09
C LEU A 82 8.22 17.67 2.15
N ARG A 83 6.92 17.41 1.95
CA ARG A 83 6.10 16.62 2.88
C ARG A 83 6.53 15.15 2.83
N ASP A 84 6.65 14.60 1.63
CA ASP A 84 7.08 13.22 1.40
C ASP A 84 8.54 13.01 1.84
N ARG A 85 9.42 14.01 1.65
CA ARG A 85 10.77 13.99 2.21
C ARG A 85 10.75 13.90 3.75
N GLY A 86 9.88 14.67 4.40
CA GLY A 86 9.66 14.61 5.83
C GLY A 86 9.25 13.20 6.29
N LEU A 87 8.30 12.58 5.59
CA LEU A 87 7.87 11.20 5.86
C LEU A 87 9.02 10.20 5.67
N VAL A 88 9.81 10.32 4.60
CA VAL A 88 10.96 9.43 4.36
C VAL A 88 11.95 9.51 5.51
N ARG A 89 12.32 10.71 5.96
CA ARG A 89 13.24 10.87 7.10
C ARG A 89 12.68 10.27 8.38
N ALA A 90 11.41 10.54 8.69
CA ALA A 90 10.77 9.96 9.87
C ALA A 90 10.80 8.43 9.83
N ILE A 91 10.46 7.81 8.69
CA ILE A 91 10.56 6.36 8.50
C ILE A 91 11.99 5.86 8.70
N LEU A 92 12.98 6.48 8.05
CA LEU A 92 14.37 6.01 8.08
C LEU A 92 14.97 6.10 9.49
N VAL A 93 14.82 7.26 10.16
CA VAL A 93 15.34 7.46 11.52
C VAL A 93 14.72 6.45 12.47
N THR A 94 13.40 6.27 12.42
CA THR A 94 12.69 5.30 13.26
C THR A 94 13.09 3.85 12.94
N ALA A 95 13.14 3.47 11.67
CA ALA A 95 13.49 2.11 11.26
C ALA A 95 14.93 1.75 11.63
N LEU A 96 15.85 2.71 11.62
CA LEU A 96 17.25 2.52 12.02
C LEU A 96 17.40 2.46 13.54
N ARG A 97 16.73 3.37 14.28
CA ARG A 97 16.72 3.37 15.74
C ARG A 97 16.18 2.05 16.30
N TYR A 98 14.99 1.65 15.84
CA TYR A 98 14.29 0.46 16.33
C TYR A 98 14.57 -0.81 15.53
N ARG A 99 15.74 -0.90 14.89
CA ARG A 99 15.98 -1.94 13.89
C ARG A 99 16.00 -3.35 14.50
N MET A 100 16.55 -3.49 15.70
CA MET A 100 16.67 -4.77 16.38
C MET A 100 15.31 -5.22 16.92
N THR A 101 14.56 -4.28 17.50
CA THR A 101 13.17 -4.49 17.93
C THR A 101 12.28 -4.93 16.77
N ILE A 102 12.33 -4.19 15.65
CA ILE A 102 11.58 -4.51 14.42
C ILE A 102 11.99 -5.88 13.89
N SER A 103 13.29 -6.17 13.81
CA SER A 103 13.81 -7.47 13.33
C SER A 103 13.29 -8.63 14.18
N GLY A 104 13.32 -8.49 15.51
CA GLY A 104 12.83 -9.51 16.44
C GLY A 104 11.32 -9.74 16.32
N LEU A 105 10.54 -8.68 16.20
CA LEU A 105 9.09 -8.78 16.01
C LEU A 105 8.74 -9.43 14.66
N LEU A 106 9.42 -9.05 13.57
CA LEU A 106 9.23 -9.67 12.26
C LEU A 106 9.61 -11.15 12.26
N ALA A 107 10.72 -11.52 12.89
CA ALA A 107 11.20 -12.90 12.94
C ALA A 107 10.18 -13.85 13.61
N ARG A 108 9.48 -13.42 14.67
CA ARG A 108 8.43 -14.20 15.35
C ARG A 108 7.23 -14.55 14.45
N ARG A 109 7.07 -13.82 13.34
CA ARG A 109 5.93 -13.95 12.40
C ARG A 109 6.32 -14.70 11.12
N LEU A 110 7.57 -15.12 11.01
CA LEU A 110 8.09 -15.86 9.88
C LEU A 110 8.36 -17.30 10.32
N GLU A 111 7.70 -18.28 9.69
CA GLU A 111 7.97 -19.70 9.96
C GLU A 111 9.41 -20.10 9.59
N LYS A 112 9.94 -19.46 8.55
CA LYS A 112 11.32 -19.63 8.09
C LYS A 112 11.94 -18.24 7.90
N PRO A 113 13.22 -18.05 8.26
CA PRO A 113 13.89 -16.79 8.01
C PRO A 113 13.85 -16.45 6.52
N LEU A 114 13.82 -15.15 6.20
CA LEU A 114 13.87 -14.71 4.81
C LEU A 114 15.18 -15.19 4.16
N PRO A 115 15.14 -15.60 2.89
CA PRO A 115 16.35 -15.93 2.14
C PRO A 115 17.36 -14.77 2.19
N PRO A 116 18.68 -15.03 2.27
CA PRO A 116 19.69 -13.97 2.35
C PRO A 116 19.64 -12.98 1.17
N ASN A 117 19.18 -13.44 0.00
CA ASN A 117 19.02 -12.62 -1.20
C ASN A 117 17.71 -11.82 -1.25
N ALA A 118 16.80 -11.97 -0.28
CA ALA A 118 15.53 -11.26 -0.20
C ALA A 118 15.66 -9.89 0.51
N THR A 119 16.77 -9.18 0.30
CA THR A 119 17.06 -7.90 0.97
C THR A 119 16.01 -6.83 0.67
N ALA A 120 15.56 -6.73 -0.59
CA ALA A 120 14.49 -5.81 -0.99
C ALA A 120 13.18 -6.04 -0.19
N LEU A 121 12.81 -7.31 0.02
CA LEU A 121 11.65 -7.67 0.83
C LEU A 121 11.86 -7.28 2.31
N SER A 122 13.05 -7.55 2.85
CA SER A 122 13.40 -7.19 4.22
C SER A 122 13.26 -5.68 4.46
N HIS A 123 13.74 -4.85 3.54
CA HIS A 123 13.64 -3.39 3.65
C HIS A 123 12.20 -2.88 3.54
N ILE A 124 11.37 -3.49 2.68
CA ILE A 124 9.93 -3.19 2.62
C ILE A 124 9.25 -3.49 3.96
N LEU A 125 9.54 -4.65 4.55
CA LEU A 125 8.97 -5.05 5.84
C LEU A 125 9.42 -4.11 6.96
N HIS A 126 10.68 -3.70 7.01
CA HIS A 126 11.18 -2.76 8.02
C HIS A 126 10.55 -1.38 7.88
N VAL A 127 10.43 -0.86 6.65
CA VAL A 127 9.75 0.41 6.38
C VAL A 127 8.29 0.37 6.82
N ALA A 128 7.58 -0.72 6.54
CA ALA A 128 6.18 -0.85 6.93
C ALA A 128 6.02 -1.05 8.45
N ALA A 129 6.87 -1.88 9.06
CA ALA A 129 6.86 -2.11 10.50
C ALA A 129 7.15 -0.84 11.30
N ALA A 130 8.13 -0.03 10.87
CA ALA A 130 8.41 1.25 11.52
C ALA A 130 7.19 2.18 11.54
N GLN A 131 6.40 2.19 10.46
CA GLN A 131 5.18 2.99 10.39
C GLN A 131 4.09 2.48 11.32
N ILE A 132 3.85 1.16 11.33
CA ILE A 132 2.83 0.49 12.15
C ILE A 132 3.11 0.64 13.65
N LEU A 133 4.39 0.53 14.03
CA LEU A 133 4.80 0.44 15.42
C LEU A 133 5.06 1.81 16.07
N PHE A 134 5.44 2.84 15.30
CA PHE A 134 6.02 4.05 15.88
C PHE A 134 5.62 5.40 15.25
N LEU A 135 4.91 5.44 14.11
CA LEU A 135 4.67 6.69 13.38
C LEU A 135 3.21 7.16 13.32
N GLU A 136 2.31 6.61 14.14
CA GLU A 136 0.88 6.97 14.15
C GLU A 136 0.22 6.93 12.76
N ILE A 137 0.74 6.09 11.86
CA ILE A 137 0.19 5.88 10.53
C ILE A 137 -0.88 4.78 10.65
N PRO A 138 -2.08 4.97 10.07
CA PRO A 138 -3.11 3.92 10.09
C PRO A 138 -2.57 2.58 9.57
N ASP A 139 -2.79 1.52 10.34
CA ASP A 139 -2.23 0.19 10.04
C ASP A 139 -2.64 -0.29 8.64
N SER A 140 -3.90 -0.06 8.24
CA SER A 140 -4.40 -0.40 6.90
C SER A 140 -3.60 0.29 5.80
N ALA A 141 -3.31 1.58 5.95
CA ALA A 141 -2.54 2.34 4.96
C ALA A 141 -1.09 1.86 4.87
N ALA A 142 -0.45 1.57 6.01
CA ALA A 142 0.92 1.03 6.01
C ALA A 142 0.98 -0.34 5.32
N VAL A 143 0.02 -1.23 5.59
CA VAL A 143 -0.09 -2.56 4.97
C VAL A 143 -0.35 -2.44 3.47
N ASP A 144 -1.37 -1.68 3.07
CA ASP A 144 -1.79 -1.59 1.66
C ASP A 144 -0.67 -1.03 0.77
N ILE A 145 0.04 0.00 1.25
CA ILE A 145 1.16 0.56 0.50
C ILE A 145 2.35 -0.40 0.48
N ALA A 146 2.63 -1.14 1.55
CA ALA A 146 3.71 -2.14 1.55
C ALA A 146 3.42 -3.29 0.57
N VAL A 147 2.17 -3.76 0.52
CA VAL A 147 1.73 -4.77 -0.45
C VAL A 147 1.82 -4.24 -1.88
N THR A 148 1.38 -3.01 -2.10
CA THR A 148 1.46 -2.34 -3.42
C THR A 148 2.92 -2.16 -3.85
N HIS A 149 3.80 -1.77 -2.93
CA HIS A 149 5.23 -1.66 -3.18
C HIS A 149 5.81 -3.02 -3.58
N ALA A 150 5.53 -4.08 -2.81
CA ALA A 150 5.99 -5.43 -3.14
C ALA A 150 5.50 -5.90 -4.52
N LYS A 151 4.24 -5.59 -4.89
CA LYS A 151 3.71 -5.91 -6.22
C LYS A 151 4.40 -5.15 -7.36
N SER A 152 4.95 -3.97 -7.08
CA SER A 152 5.59 -3.11 -8.08
C SER A 152 7.03 -3.50 -8.45
N ASP A 153 7.62 -4.50 -7.79
CA ASP A 153 8.98 -4.97 -8.06
C ASP A 153 8.98 -6.49 -8.39
N PRO A 154 9.49 -6.90 -9.57
CA PRO A 154 9.57 -8.31 -9.96
C PRO A 154 10.27 -9.22 -8.94
N ARG A 155 11.19 -8.67 -8.13
CA ARG A 155 11.92 -9.42 -7.10
C ARG A 155 11.06 -9.76 -5.89
N THR A 156 10.04 -8.94 -5.62
CA THR A 156 9.22 -9.03 -4.40
C THR A 156 7.75 -9.34 -4.65
N VAL A 157 7.27 -9.29 -5.91
CA VAL A 157 5.87 -9.54 -6.28
C VAL A 157 5.33 -10.87 -5.74
N ARG A 158 6.11 -11.94 -5.82
CA ARG A 158 5.75 -13.28 -5.31
C ARG A 158 5.54 -13.32 -3.79
N PHE A 159 6.06 -12.33 -3.06
CA PHE A 159 5.94 -12.22 -1.62
C PHE A 159 4.82 -11.27 -1.16
N SER A 160 4.01 -10.71 -2.07
CA SER A 160 2.96 -9.75 -1.68
C SER A 160 1.97 -10.33 -0.66
N GLY A 161 1.64 -11.63 -0.77
CA GLY A 161 0.80 -12.32 0.21
C GLY A 161 1.46 -12.47 1.57
N LEU A 162 2.77 -12.78 1.60
CA LEU A 162 3.57 -12.85 2.82
C LEU A 162 3.63 -11.48 3.51
N VAL A 163 3.90 -10.41 2.76
CA VAL A 163 3.93 -9.03 3.28
C VAL A 163 2.61 -8.70 3.98
N ASN A 164 1.47 -8.97 3.32
CA ASN A 164 0.16 -8.74 3.91
C ASN A 164 -0.04 -9.55 5.21
N GLY A 165 0.26 -10.85 5.19
CA GLY A 165 0.08 -11.73 6.34
C GLY A 165 0.92 -11.29 7.54
N VAL A 166 2.21 -11.05 7.32
CA VAL A 166 3.17 -10.65 8.36
C VAL A 166 2.78 -9.31 8.98
N LEU A 167 2.50 -8.30 8.16
CA LEU A 167 2.22 -6.95 8.66
C LEU A 167 0.86 -6.86 9.36
N ARG A 168 -0.17 -7.58 8.90
CA ARG A 168 -1.47 -7.62 9.60
C ARG A 168 -1.36 -8.33 10.94
N THR A 169 -0.57 -9.39 11.04
CA THR A 169 -0.30 -10.06 12.31
C THR A 169 0.53 -9.17 13.25
N LEU A 170 1.50 -8.42 12.71
CA LEU A 170 2.23 -7.40 13.46
C LEU A 170 1.32 -6.32 14.04
N ALA A 171 0.47 -5.71 13.20
CA ALA A 171 -0.44 -4.67 13.62
C ALA A 171 -1.39 -5.12 14.75
N ARG A 172 -1.94 -6.34 14.68
CA ARG A 172 -2.83 -6.87 15.72
C ARG A 172 -2.16 -7.10 17.07
N ALA A 173 -0.88 -7.45 17.06
CA ALA A 173 -0.14 -7.81 18.26
C ALA A 173 0.71 -6.66 18.83
N LYS A 174 0.73 -5.48 18.17
CA LYS A 174 1.63 -4.37 18.54
C LYS A 174 1.44 -3.90 19.98
N GLU A 175 0.20 -3.72 20.43
CA GLU A 175 -0.10 -3.22 21.78
C GLU A 175 0.41 -4.16 22.89
N THR A 176 0.38 -5.47 22.64
CA THR A 176 0.79 -6.48 23.62
C THR A 176 2.28 -6.77 23.56
N GLU A 177 2.87 -6.87 22.36
CA GLU A 177 4.25 -7.32 22.18
C GLU A 177 5.28 -6.19 22.16
N LEU A 178 4.91 -4.98 21.71
CA LEU A 178 5.86 -3.88 21.55
C LEU A 178 6.51 -3.45 22.88
N PRO A 179 5.78 -3.30 24.00
CA PRO A 179 6.41 -2.91 25.27
C PRO A 179 7.46 -3.93 25.75
N ALA A 180 7.15 -5.21 25.62
CA ALA A 180 8.06 -6.29 25.99
C ALA A 180 9.28 -6.35 25.05
N ALA A 181 9.08 -6.11 23.75
CA ALA A 181 10.17 -6.08 22.77
C ALA A 181 11.14 -4.91 23.01
N LEU A 182 10.62 -3.72 23.34
CA LEU A 182 11.44 -2.56 23.69
C LEU A 182 12.23 -2.79 24.98
N ALA A 183 11.63 -3.43 25.99
CA ALA A 183 12.34 -3.75 27.23
C ALA A 183 13.43 -4.82 27.06
N ALA A 184 13.29 -5.69 26.07
CA ALA A 184 14.21 -6.80 25.82
C ALA A 184 15.37 -6.44 24.87
N THR A 185 15.31 -5.29 24.19
CA THR A 185 16.29 -4.91 23.17
C THR A 185 17.13 -3.76 23.71
N ASP A 186 18.44 -3.98 23.83
CA ASP A 186 19.41 -2.91 24.12
C ASP A 186 19.72 -2.18 22.82
N GLU A 187 18.90 -1.19 22.50
CA GLU A 187 19.14 -0.28 21.38
C GLU A 187 19.89 0.94 21.90
N ALA A 188 21.02 1.27 21.27
CA ALA A 188 21.81 2.43 21.66
C ALA A 188 20.96 3.72 21.54
N PRO A 189 21.06 4.65 22.51
CA PRO A 189 20.31 5.91 22.51
C PRO A 189 20.56 6.79 21.29
#